data_AF-A0A521P2A1-F1
#
_entry.id   AF-A0A521P2A1-F1
#
_cell.length_a   1.000
_cell.length_b   1.000
_cell.length_c   1.000
_cell.angle_alpha   90.00
_cell.angle_beta   90.00
_cell.angle_gamma   90.00
#
_symmetry.space_group_name_H-M   'P 1'
#
loop_
_entity.id
_entity.type
_entity.pdbx_description
1 polymer ?
#
loop_
_entity_poly.entity_id
_entity_poly.type
_entity_poly.pdbx_seq_one_letter_code
_entity_poly.pdbx_strand_id
1 'polypeptide(L)'
;MLLPPPSGTDRVQGLAARLGCTVAEHCEPYGQFKPAVLGSLSGLALTLKEFGGRWDRVERVYVFANWPMLEAALEYCVRHKDEARASA
;
A
#
# COMPACT_ATOMS: atom_id res chain seq x y z
N MET A 1 -6.59 5.36 13.27
CA MET A 1 -7.37 4.09 13.32
C MET A 1 -7.30 3.42 11.97
N LEU A 2 -7.08 2.11 11.94
CA LEU A 2 -7.18 1.30 10.71
C LEU A 2 -8.53 0.60 10.64
N LEU A 3 -9.16 0.70 9.47
CA LEU A 3 -10.43 0.08 9.13
C LEU A 3 -10.23 -0.89 7.96
N PRO A 4 -11.10 -1.90 7.81
CA PRO A 4 -11.09 -2.72 6.62
C PRO A 4 -11.23 -1.84 5.36
N PRO A 5 -10.56 -2.19 4.26
CA PRO A 5 -10.67 -1.44 3.03
C PRO A 5 -12.11 -1.51 2.48
N PRO A 6 -12.58 -0.50 1.74
CA PRO A 6 -13.95 -0.42 1.27
C PRO A 6 -14.19 -1.41 0.13
N SER A 7 -15.45 -1.76 -0.08
CA SER A 7 -15.87 -2.60 -1.21
C SER A 7 -15.38 -2.02 -2.54
N GLY A 8 -14.89 -2.87 -3.44
CA GLY A 8 -14.34 -2.46 -4.74
C GLY A 8 -12.84 -2.21 -4.77
N THR A 9 -12.11 -2.55 -3.70
CA THR A 9 -10.64 -2.50 -3.64
C THR A 9 -9.98 -3.87 -3.86
N ASP A 10 -10.73 -4.85 -4.36
CA ASP A 10 -10.30 -6.25 -4.54
C ASP A 10 -8.98 -6.36 -5.33
N ARG A 11 -8.83 -5.53 -6.37
CA ARG A 11 -7.61 -5.49 -7.19
C ARG A 11 -6.39 -5.04 -6.37
N VAL A 12 -6.54 -3.96 -5.61
CA VAL A 12 -5.49 -3.41 -4.74
C VAL A 12 -5.14 -4.38 -3.62
N GLN A 13 -6.15 -5.03 -3.03
CA GLN A 13 -5.95 -6.09 -2.03
C GLN A 13 -5.17 -7.27 -2.60
N GLY A 14 -5.50 -7.72 -3.82
CA GLY A 14 -4.78 -8.79 -4.51
C GLY A 14 -3.31 -8.45 -4.78
N LEU A 15 -3.03 -7.22 -5.24
CA LEU A 15 -1.66 -6.75 -5.45
C LEU A 15 -0.86 -6.71 -4.14
N ALA A 16 -1.44 -6.17 -3.07
CA ALA A 16 -0.80 -6.13 -1.76
C ALA A 16 -0.51 -7.54 -1.23
N ALA A 17 -1.46 -8.47 -1.35
CA ALA A 17 -1.29 -9.85 -0.90
C ALA A 17 -0.11 -10.55 -1.60
N ARG A 18 0.08 -10.33 -2.91
CA ARG A 18 1.24 -10.87 -3.67
C ARG A 18 2.59 -10.37 -3.15
N LEU A 19 2.59 -9.21 -2.49
CA LEU A 19 3.77 -8.60 -1.87
C LEU A 19 3.91 -8.95 -0.38
N GLY A 20 3.02 -9.77 0.19
CA GLY A 20 2.97 -10.02 1.64
C GLY A 20 2.56 -8.78 2.43
N CYS A 21 1.78 -7.90 1.80
CA CYS A 21 1.21 -6.70 2.38
C CYS A 21 -0.32 -6.82 2.48
N THR A 22 -0.93 -5.93 3.25
CA THR A 22 -2.37 -5.79 3.38
C THR A 22 -2.71 -4.31 3.24
N VAL A 23 -3.91 -4.01 2.75
CA VAL A 23 -4.41 -2.64 2.66
C VAL A 23 -5.56 -2.41 3.63
N ALA A 24 -5.70 -1.17 4.06
CA ALA A 24 -6.67 -0.72 5.04
C ALA A 24 -7.08 0.72 4.74
N GLU A 25 -8.18 1.18 5.32
CA GLU A 25 -8.46 2.61 5.42
C GLU A 25 -7.88 3.17 6.72
N HIS A 26 -7.07 4.21 6.59
CA HIS A 26 -6.56 4.98 7.69
C HIS A 26 -7.45 6.21 7.92
N CYS A 27 -7.99 6.30 9.13
CA CYS A 27 -8.78 7.43 9.60
C CYS A 27 -7.97 8.21 10.63
N GLU A 28 -7.64 9.47 10.30
CA GLU A 28 -7.13 10.45 11.26
C GLU A 28 -8.30 11.02 12.08
N PRO A 29 -8.10 11.41 13.36
CA PRO A 29 -9.14 12.08 14.14
C PRO A 29 -9.59 13.35 13.40
N TYR A 30 -10.87 13.41 13.00
CA TYR A 30 -11.47 14.49 12.19
C TYR A 30 -10.94 14.61 10.75
N GLY A 31 -10.18 13.62 10.27
CA GLY A 31 -9.64 13.58 8.92
C GLY A 31 -10.48 12.77 7.95
N GLN A 32 -10.15 12.88 6.66
CA GLN A 32 -10.69 12.02 5.62
C GLN A 32 -10.08 10.62 5.71
N PHE A 33 -10.85 9.61 5.31
CA PHE A 33 -10.33 8.25 5.13
C PHE A 33 -9.31 8.25 4.00
N LYS A 34 -8.14 7.70 4.29
CA LYS A 34 -7.04 7.59 3.35
C LYS A 34 -6.65 6.13 3.17
N PRO A 35 -6.35 5.67 1.96
CA PRO A 35 -5.82 4.34 1.74
C PRO A 35 -4.49 4.18 2.47
N ALA A 36 -4.29 3.02 3.07
CA ALA A 36 -3.06 2.66 3.74
C ALA A 36 -2.62 1.24 3.38
N VAL A 37 -1.32 1.01 3.43
CA VAL A 37 -0.70 -0.30 3.26
C VAL A 37 0.20 -0.62 4.44
N LEU A 38 0.13 -1.88 4.89
CA LEU A 38 0.86 -2.43 6.01
C LEU A 38 1.41 -3.82 5.67
N GLY A 39 2.36 -4.32 6.46
CA GLY A 39 2.95 -5.66 6.29
C GLY A 39 4.44 -5.61 5.92
N SER A 40 4.87 -6.46 4.99
CA SER A 40 6.28 -6.60 4.60
C SER A 40 6.79 -5.43 3.74
N LEU A 41 6.95 -4.27 4.36
CA LEU A 41 7.24 -3.00 3.69
C LEU A 41 8.74 -2.69 3.51
N SER A 42 9.65 -3.44 4.15
CA SER A 42 11.08 -3.11 4.23
C SER A 42 11.75 -2.97 2.86
N GLY A 43 11.36 -3.81 1.89
CA GLY A 43 11.87 -3.74 0.52
C GLY A 43 11.12 -2.77 -0.40
N LEU A 44 9.97 -2.23 0.05
CA LEU A 44 9.08 -1.40 -0.75
C LEU A 44 9.10 0.08 -0.30
N ALA A 45 9.71 0.36 0.84
CA ALA A 45 9.67 1.64 1.53
C ALA A 45 10.09 2.84 0.67
N LEU A 46 11.07 2.66 -0.22
CA LEU A 46 11.54 3.71 -1.14
C LEU A 46 10.48 3.97 -2.21
N THR A 47 10.06 2.93 -2.94
CA THR A 47 9.04 3.02 -3.97
C THR A 47 7.73 3.58 -3.43
N LEU A 48 7.27 3.12 -2.26
CA LEU A 48 6.04 3.64 -1.65
C LEU A 48 6.12 5.15 -1.41
N LYS A 49 7.29 5.68 -1.00
CA LYS A 49 7.50 7.13 -0.84
C LYS A 49 7.53 7.87 -2.18
N GLU A 50 8.15 7.30 -3.21
CA GLU A 50 8.19 7.90 -4.56
C GLU A 50 6.79 8.07 -5.15
N PHE A 51 5.89 7.13 -4.89
CA PHE A 51 4.47 7.21 -5.26
C PHE A 51 3.63 8.09 -4.31
N GLY A 52 4.26 8.83 -3.40
CA GLY A 52 3.59 9.77 -2.50
C GLY A 52 3.10 9.16 -1.18
N GLY A 53 3.48 7.93 -0.87
CA GLY A 53 3.19 7.26 0.40
C GLY A 53 3.88 7.96 1.58
N ARG A 54 3.10 8.35 2.57
CA ARG A 54 3.58 8.96 3.81
C ARG A 54 3.59 7.92 4.92
N TRP A 55 4.73 7.81 5.62
CA TRP A 55 4.83 6.90 6.75
C TRP A 55 4.10 7.47 7.97
N ASP A 56 3.04 6.80 8.39
CA ASP A 56 2.39 7.03 9.67
C ASP A 56 3.09 6.19 10.76
N ARG A 57 3.64 6.86 11.77
CA ARG A 57 4.41 6.21 12.84
C ARG A 57 3.52 5.56 13.90
N VAL A 58 2.27 6.01 14.04
CA VAL A 58 1.34 5.56 15.08
C VAL A 58 0.78 4.20 14.68
N GLU A 59 0.21 4.11 13.48
CA GLU A 59 -0.36 2.89 12.93
C GLU A 59 0.68 2.02 12.21
N ARG A 60 1.89 2.56 12.01
CA ARG A 60 3.02 1.89 11.32
C ARG A 60 2.63 1.43 9.91
N VAL A 61 2.05 2.35 9.15
CA VAL A 61 1.56 2.11 7.78
C VAL A 61 2.06 3.19 6.83
N TYR A 62 2.06 2.91 5.53
CA TYR A 62 2.15 3.96 4.52
C TYR A 62 0.76 4.39 4.09
N VAL A 63 0.47 5.69 4.21
CA VAL A 63 -0.79 6.32 3.85
C VAL A 63 -0.66 7.06 2.52
N PHE A 64 -1.67 6.95 1.66
CA PHE A 64 -1.73 7.56 0.34
C PHE A 64 -2.85 8.59 0.26
N ALA A 65 -2.78 9.50 -0.72
CA ALA A 65 -3.82 10.50 -0.92
C ALA A 65 -5.13 9.91 -1.44
N ASN A 66 -5.06 8.85 -2.25
CA ASN A 66 -6.21 8.16 -2.84
C ASN A 66 -5.84 6.73 -3.30
N TRP A 67 -6.86 5.91 -3.55
CA TRP A 67 -6.70 4.50 -3.92
C TRP A 67 -5.90 4.28 -5.21
N PRO A 68 -6.13 5.04 -6.30
CA PRO A 68 -5.33 4.91 -7.52
C PRO A 68 -3.82 5.09 -7.32
N MET A 69 -3.39 5.99 -6.43
CA MET A 69 -1.96 6.16 -6.13
C MET A 69 -1.36 4.95 -5.40
N LEU A 70 -2.10 4.39 -4.43
CA LEU A 70 -1.70 3.17 -3.76
C LEU A 70 -1.64 1.99 -4.74
N GLU A 71 -2.64 1.88 -5.62
CA GLU A 71 -2.69 0.85 -6.64
C GLU A 71 -1.48 0.89 -7.57
N ALA A 72 -1.17 2.06 -8.14
CA ALA A 72 -0.02 2.23 -9.03
C ALA A 72 1.31 1.88 -8.36
N ALA A 73 1.47 2.22 -7.07
CA ALA A 73 2.65 1.87 -6.30
C ALA A 73 2.79 0.34 -6.15
N LEU A 74 1.70 -0.35 -5.84
CA LEU A 74 1.69 -1.81 -5.68
C LEU A 74 1.90 -2.54 -7.01
N GLU A 75 1.28 -2.06 -8.09
CA GLU A 75 1.49 -2.60 -9.44
C GLU A 75 2.96 -2.51 -9.85
N TYR A 76 3.60 -1.37 -9.62
CA TYR A 76 5.00 -1.18 -9.90
C TYR A 76 5.87 -2.17 -9.09
N CYS A 77 5.60 -2.31 -7.80
CA CYS A 77 6.33 -3.22 -6.91
C CYS A 77 6.18 -4.69 -7.33
N VAL A 78 4.96 -5.10 -7.70
CA VAL A 78 4.68 -6.46 -8.20
C VAL A 78 5.44 -6.73 -9.49
N ARG A 79 5.41 -5.80 -10.44
CA ARG A 79 6.12 -5.96 -11.73
C ARG A 79 7.62 -6.13 -11.52
N HIS A 80 8.24 -5.31 -10.67
CA HIS A 80 9.68 -5.43 -10.36
C HIS A 80 10.02 -6.73 -9.63
N LYS A 81 9.14 -7.20 -8.74
CA LYS A 81 9.33 -8.49 -8.05
C LYS A 81 9.28 -9.66 -9.04
N ASP A 82 8.36 -9.63 -10.00
CA ASP A 82 8.23 -10.66 -11.03
C ASP A 82 9.45 -10.67 -11.96
N GLU A 83 9.95 -9.49 -12.38
CA GLU A 83 11.17 -9.35 -13.21
C GLU A 83 12.43 -9.86 -12.48
N ALA A 84 12.58 -9.54 -11.19
CA ALA A 84 13.68 -10.03 -10.37
C ALA A 84 13.64 -11.57 -10.22
N ARG A 85 12.45 -12.15 -10.12
CA ARG A 85 12.28 -13.62 -10.03
C ARG A 85 12.53 -14.32 -11.36
N ALA A 86 12.19 -13.70 -12.50
CA ALA A 86 12.41 -14.28 -13.82
C ALA A 86 13.91 -14.33 -14.21
N SER A 87 14.74 -13.57 -13.51
CA SER A 87 16.19 -13.44 -13.75
C SER A 87 17.05 -14.31 -12.82
N ALA A 88 16.43 -15.12 -11.95
CA ALA A 88 17.06 -15.99 -10.95
C ALA A 88 16.80 -17.47 -11.25
#